data_AF-A0A7W8D4R9-F1
#
_entry.id   AF-A0A7W8D4R9-F1
#
_cell.length_a   1.000
_cell.length_b   1.000
_cell.length_c   1.000
_cell.angle_alpha   90.00
_cell.angle_beta   90.00
_cell.angle_gamma   90.00
#
_symmetry.space_group_name_H-M   'P 1'
#
loop_
_entity.id
_entity.type
_entity.pdbx_description
1 polymer ?
#
loop_
_entity_poly.entity_id
_entity_poly.type
_entity_poly.pdbx_seq_one_letter_code
_entity_poly.pdbx_strand_id
1 'polypeptide(L)'
;MLDTPGYFESRWTSAEFGRALAKGISVLRVGWPDSTPSSRTATASRAELLESEIDASSGRISDAAIERICAQLEAVRSQSHAVRTVNLVSNIRNAVELIGGRFIGVGPCNRVHLQLPGDRQVVVHPAVGVPTSTTLHEASGLLSDDPTAIVFDHVGLHPTWLDHLDWLGKHIKSVRCIKASDAGWEFADWEAKK
;
A
#
# COMPACT_ATOMS: atom_id res chain seq x y z
N MET A 1 9.02 14.65 -0.12
CA MET A 1 9.86 15.18 0.98
C MET A 1 10.69 16.31 0.41
N LEU A 2 10.65 17.50 0.99
CA LEU A 2 11.54 18.60 0.60
C LEU A 2 12.84 18.48 1.42
N ASP A 3 13.96 18.25 0.74
CA ASP A 3 15.27 18.00 1.34
C ASP A 3 16.10 19.28 1.33
N THR A 4 15.94 20.08 2.38
CA THR A 4 16.70 21.31 2.60
C THR A 4 18.05 21.04 3.29
N PRO A 5 19.02 21.97 3.23
CA PRO A 5 20.22 21.88 4.05
C PRO A 5 19.87 21.62 5.52
N GLY A 6 20.59 20.68 6.16
CA GLY A 6 20.36 20.27 7.55
C GLY A 6 19.10 19.40 7.79
N TYR A 7 18.34 19.00 6.75
CA TYR A 7 17.09 18.25 6.92
C TYR A 7 17.23 17.02 7.84
N PHE A 8 18.30 16.24 7.68
CA PHE A 8 18.55 15.02 8.47
C PHE A 8 19.27 15.26 9.81
N GLU A 9 19.62 16.49 10.17
CA GLU A 9 20.17 16.81 11.50
C GLU A 9 19.10 16.66 12.59
N SER A 10 17.82 16.83 12.23
CA SER A 10 16.72 16.58 13.13
C SER A 10 16.50 15.08 13.37
N ARG A 11 16.42 14.70 14.65
CA ARG A 11 16.04 13.34 15.07
C ARG A 11 14.67 12.95 14.49
N TRP A 12 13.74 13.91 14.44
CA TRP A 12 12.37 13.66 14.01
C TRP A 12 12.30 13.34 12.51
N THR A 13 12.93 14.15 11.67
CA THR A 13 12.95 13.92 10.20
C THR A 13 13.65 12.61 9.85
N SER A 14 14.77 12.31 10.52
CA SER A 14 15.48 11.04 10.37
C SER A 14 14.61 9.85 10.75
N ALA A 15 13.89 9.94 11.86
CA ALA A 15 12.99 8.87 12.31
C ALA A 15 11.78 8.71 11.37
N GLU A 16 11.17 9.82 10.95
CA GLU A 16 9.98 9.78 10.09
C GLU A 16 10.30 9.21 8.71
N PHE A 17 11.43 9.61 8.13
CA PHE A 17 11.90 9.04 6.87
C PHE A 17 12.15 7.54 7.00
N GLY A 18 12.81 7.10 8.07
CA GLY A 18 13.02 5.67 8.35
C GLY A 18 11.72 4.88 8.52
N ARG A 19 10.74 5.44 9.25
CA ARG A 19 9.41 4.82 9.42
C ARG A 19 8.65 4.73 8.09
N ALA A 20 8.73 5.76 7.25
CA ALA A 20 8.11 5.74 5.92
C ALA A 20 8.66 4.60 5.06
N LEU A 21 9.99 4.46 5.02
CA LEU A 21 10.64 3.35 4.30
C LEU A 21 10.28 1.98 4.89
N ALA A 22 10.27 1.83 6.22
CA ALA A 22 9.89 0.58 6.87
C ALA A 22 8.44 0.16 6.58
N LYS A 23 7.55 1.13 6.32
CA LYS A 23 6.17 0.89 5.90
C LYS A 23 6.02 0.69 4.38
N GLY A 24 7.12 0.65 3.63
CA GLY A 24 7.10 0.52 2.18
C GLY A 24 6.53 1.74 1.45
N ILE A 25 6.52 2.91 2.08
CA ILE A 25 6.09 4.16 1.44
C ILE A 25 7.21 4.63 0.52
N SER A 26 6.93 4.70 -0.78
CA SER A 26 7.86 5.27 -1.75
C SER A 26 7.96 6.78 -1.54
N VAL A 27 9.17 7.30 -1.46
CA VAL A 27 9.42 8.73 -1.22
C VAL A 27 10.02 9.37 -2.47
N LEU A 28 9.39 10.45 -2.94
CA LEU A 28 10.04 11.42 -3.83
C LEU A 28 10.80 12.44 -2.97
N ARG A 29 12.12 12.42 -3.07
CA ARG A 29 13.02 13.46 -2.54
C ARG A 29 13.05 14.61 -3.53
N VAL A 30 12.61 15.78 -3.09
CA VAL A 30 12.79 17.05 -3.80
C VAL A 30 13.98 17.76 -3.16
N GLY A 31 15.14 17.71 -3.81
CA GLY A 31 16.36 18.39 -3.35
C GLY A 31 16.20 19.89 -3.50
N TRP A 32 16.35 20.63 -2.40
CA TRP A 32 16.50 22.08 -2.45
C TRP A 32 17.85 22.45 -3.08
N PRO A 33 18.01 23.64 -3.71
CA PRO A 33 19.31 24.10 -4.15
C PRO A 33 20.36 24.00 -3.04
N ASP A 34 21.58 23.61 -3.42
CA ASP A 34 22.74 23.37 -2.54
C ASP A 34 22.57 22.28 -1.46
N SER A 35 21.48 21.49 -1.53
CA SER A 35 21.27 20.36 -0.64
C SER A 35 22.09 19.14 -1.06
N THR A 36 23.04 18.73 -0.21
CA THR A 36 23.81 17.49 -0.43
C THR A 36 22.98 16.27 -0.02
N PRO A 37 22.70 15.33 -0.94
CA PRO A 37 21.89 14.16 -0.62
C PRO A 37 22.52 13.28 0.47
N SER A 38 21.73 12.86 1.44
CA SER A 38 22.16 11.87 2.44
C SER A 38 22.22 10.46 1.83
N SER A 39 23.12 9.60 2.32
CA SER A 39 23.12 8.17 1.99
C SER A 39 21.78 7.49 2.34
N ARG A 40 21.04 8.04 3.30
CA ARG A 40 19.70 7.57 3.68
C ARG A 40 18.70 7.66 2.52
N THR A 41 18.85 8.63 1.61
CA THR A 41 17.94 8.82 0.48
C THR A 41 18.34 7.99 -0.75
N ALA A 42 19.23 7.01 -0.62
CA ALA A 42 19.75 6.24 -1.75
C ALA A 42 18.65 5.50 -2.53
N THR A 43 17.62 5.00 -1.84
CA THR A 43 16.49 4.26 -2.45
C THR A 43 15.30 5.15 -2.79
N ALA A 44 15.36 6.44 -2.48
CA ALA A 44 14.29 7.38 -2.79
C ALA A 44 14.40 7.86 -4.25
N SER A 45 13.25 8.07 -4.89
CA SER A 45 13.18 8.76 -6.18
C SER A 45 13.61 10.22 -6.00
N ARG A 46 14.16 10.84 -7.03
CA ARG A 46 14.78 12.17 -6.93
C ARG A 46 14.18 13.16 -7.92
N ALA A 47 13.93 14.35 -7.43
CA ALA A 47 13.69 15.57 -8.16
C ALA A 47 14.63 16.63 -7.60
N GLU A 48 15.36 17.36 -8.44
CA GLU A 48 16.15 18.50 -7.97
C GLU A 48 15.43 19.80 -8.34
N LEU A 49 15.50 20.78 -7.44
CA LEU A 49 15.17 22.17 -7.72
C LEU A 49 16.47 22.91 -8.05
N LEU A 50 16.44 23.68 -9.13
CA LEU A 50 17.51 24.59 -9.50
C LEU A 50 17.28 25.95 -8.84
N GLU A 51 18.35 26.69 -8.57
CA GLU A 51 18.25 28.05 -8.02
C GLU A 51 17.43 28.96 -8.94
N SER A 52 17.56 28.80 -10.26
CA SER A 52 16.77 29.53 -11.27
C SER A 52 15.28 29.22 -11.26
N GLU A 53 14.86 28.13 -10.61
CA GLU A 53 13.45 27.74 -10.48
C GLU A 53 12.81 28.33 -9.22
N ILE A 54 13.55 29.11 -8.43
CA ILE A 54 13.07 29.77 -7.22
C ILE A 54 13.12 31.28 -7.43
N ASP A 55 11.99 31.95 -7.24
CA ASP A 55 11.94 33.40 -7.27
C ASP A 55 12.69 33.98 -6.06
N ALA A 56 13.77 34.70 -6.32
CA ALA A 56 14.65 35.22 -5.26
C ALA A 56 13.97 36.24 -4.32
N SER A 57 12.89 36.89 -4.78
CA SER A 57 12.19 37.92 -4.00
C SER A 57 11.11 37.35 -3.08
N SER A 58 10.42 36.30 -3.52
CA SER A 58 9.25 35.71 -2.86
C SER A 58 9.48 34.31 -2.34
N GLY A 59 10.57 33.65 -2.74
CA GLY A 59 10.86 32.24 -2.41
C GLY A 59 9.94 31.24 -3.10
N ARG A 60 9.14 31.67 -4.08
CA ARG A 60 8.19 30.80 -4.78
C ARG A 60 8.91 29.90 -5.78
N ILE A 61 8.50 28.63 -5.80
CA ILE A 61 8.93 27.68 -6.84
C ILE A 61 8.17 28.03 -8.14
N SER A 62 8.88 28.04 -9.26
CA SER A 62 8.29 28.30 -10.57
C SER A 62 7.23 27.26 -10.94
N ASP A 63 6.17 27.69 -11.63
CA ASP A 63 5.06 26.82 -12.01
C ASP A 63 5.54 25.62 -12.86
N ALA A 64 6.53 25.83 -13.73
CA ALA A 64 7.14 24.76 -14.53
C ALA A 64 7.84 23.69 -13.66
N ALA A 65 8.54 24.10 -12.60
CA ALA A 65 9.17 23.17 -11.67
C ALA A 65 8.12 22.40 -10.84
N ILE A 66 7.04 23.08 -10.43
CA ILE A 66 5.92 22.43 -9.75
C ILE A 66 5.28 21.37 -10.64
N GLU A 67 4.97 21.70 -11.89
CA GLU A 67 4.35 20.77 -12.83
C GLU A 67 5.21 19.52 -13.06
N ARG A 68 6.53 19.72 -13.25
CA ARG A 68 7.51 18.62 -13.35
C ARG A 68 7.54 17.75 -12.10
N ILE A 69 7.56 18.34 -10.91
CA ILE A 69 7.58 17.61 -9.63
C ILE A 69 6.28 16.82 -9.45
N CYS A 70 5.13 17.41 -9.79
CA CYS A 70 3.83 16.73 -9.74
C CYS A 70 3.80 15.52 -10.67
N ALA A 71 4.29 15.65 -11.91
CA ALA A 71 4.37 14.53 -12.84
C ALA A 71 5.28 13.40 -12.31
N GLN A 72 6.44 13.75 -11.73
CA GLN A 72 7.32 12.76 -11.11
C GLN A 72 6.70 12.12 -9.87
N LEU A 73 5.98 12.90 -9.05
CA LEU A 73 5.27 12.40 -7.88
C LEU A 73 4.21 11.37 -8.27
N GLU A 74 3.44 11.63 -9.34
CA GLU A 74 2.45 10.69 -9.85
C GLU A 74 3.07 9.42 -10.42
N ALA A 75 4.23 9.53 -11.07
CA ALA A 75 5.00 8.36 -11.50
C ALA A 75 5.43 7.49 -10.30
N VAL A 76 5.97 8.12 -9.24
CA VAL A 76 6.38 7.44 -8.00
C VAL A 76 5.17 6.81 -7.29
N ARG A 77 4.05 7.52 -7.21
CA ARG A 77 2.80 7.01 -6.61
C ARG A 77 2.31 5.78 -7.36
N SER A 78 2.32 5.81 -8.69
CA SER A 78 1.88 4.71 -9.54
C SER A 78 2.77 3.48 -9.39
N GLN A 79 4.10 3.67 -9.40
CA GLN A 79 5.07 2.59 -9.17
C GLN A 79 4.94 2.01 -7.75
N SER A 80 4.78 2.86 -6.75
CA SER A 80 4.57 2.43 -5.35
C SER A 80 3.33 1.56 -5.23
N HIS A 81 2.21 1.98 -5.84
CA HIS A 81 0.98 1.20 -5.83
C HIS A 81 1.17 -0.18 -6.48
N ALA A 82 1.85 -0.25 -7.63
CA ALA A 82 2.14 -1.51 -8.30
C ALA A 82 3.01 -2.44 -7.44
N VAL A 83 4.12 -1.92 -6.87
CA VAL A 83 5.02 -2.69 -6.00
C VAL A 83 4.30 -3.19 -4.75
N ARG A 84 3.51 -2.34 -4.09
CA ARG A 84 2.73 -2.73 -2.90
C ARG A 84 1.68 -3.78 -3.23
N THR A 85 1.05 -3.70 -4.41
CA THR A 85 0.11 -4.73 -4.87
C THR A 85 0.80 -6.07 -5.06
N VAL A 86 1.96 -6.09 -5.74
CA VAL A 86 2.75 -7.32 -5.91
C VAL A 86 3.18 -7.90 -4.57
N ASN A 87 3.72 -7.07 -3.67
CA ASN A 87 4.13 -7.50 -2.33
C ASN A 87 2.97 -8.06 -1.52
N LEU A 88 1.79 -7.45 -1.59
CA LEU A 88 0.59 -7.93 -0.90
C LEU A 88 0.17 -9.31 -1.43
N VAL A 89 0.14 -9.51 -2.75
CA VAL A 89 -0.17 -10.80 -3.37
C VAL A 89 0.88 -11.85 -2.99
N SER A 90 2.17 -11.51 -3.00
CA SER A 90 3.25 -12.39 -2.56
C SER A 90 3.13 -12.78 -1.09
N ASN A 91 2.79 -11.83 -0.21
CA ASN A 91 2.57 -12.12 1.20
C ASN A 91 1.38 -13.07 1.41
N ILE A 92 0.29 -12.88 0.67
CA ILE A 92 -0.87 -13.80 0.69
C ILE A 92 -0.45 -15.20 0.24
N ARG A 93 0.29 -15.32 -0.87
CA ARG A 93 0.82 -16.60 -1.34
C ARG A 93 1.64 -17.29 -0.23
N ASN A 94 2.63 -16.59 0.31
CA ASN A 94 3.51 -17.13 1.33
C ASN A 94 2.73 -17.58 2.57
N ALA A 95 1.75 -16.80 3.01
CA ALA A 95 0.91 -17.12 4.17
C ALA A 95 0.06 -18.38 3.94
N VAL A 96 -0.50 -18.55 2.74
CA VAL A 96 -1.34 -19.70 2.38
C VAL A 96 -0.50 -20.97 2.19
N GLU A 97 0.64 -20.86 1.51
CA GLU A 97 1.55 -21.99 1.31
C GLU A 97 2.14 -22.48 2.65
N LEU A 98 2.43 -21.55 3.58
CA LEU A 98 2.92 -21.88 4.92
C LEU A 98 1.95 -22.76 5.72
N ILE A 99 0.64 -22.57 5.55
CA ILE A 99 -0.39 -23.37 6.22
C ILE A 99 -0.76 -24.65 5.44
N GLY A 100 -0.07 -24.95 4.34
CA GLY A 100 -0.30 -26.14 3.51
C GLY A 100 -1.37 -25.97 2.43
N GLY A 101 -1.81 -24.74 2.16
CA GLY A 101 -2.64 -24.42 1.01
C GLY A 101 -1.84 -24.28 -0.29
N ARG A 102 -2.52 -23.92 -1.38
CA ARG A 102 -1.94 -23.68 -2.70
C ARG A 102 -2.41 -22.34 -3.27
N PHE A 103 -1.48 -21.57 -3.83
CA PHE A 103 -1.79 -20.41 -4.65
C PHE A 103 -2.08 -20.86 -6.08
N ILE A 104 -3.32 -20.67 -6.55
CA ILE A 104 -3.75 -21.13 -7.88
C ILE A 104 -3.35 -20.12 -8.95
N GLY A 105 -3.58 -18.83 -8.71
CA GLY A 105 -3.24 -17.78 -9.67
C GLY A 105 -3.88 -16.44 -9.38
N VAL A 106 -3.60 -15.47 -10.25
CA VAL A 106 -4.24 -14.14 -10.26
C VAL A 106 -5.12 -14.03 -11.50
N GLY A 107 -6.41 -13.77 -11.28
CA GLY A 107 -7.40 -13.52 -12.31
C GLY A 107 -7.60 -12.03 -12.61
N PRO A 108 -8.63 -11.69 -13.41
CA PRO A 108 -8.99 -10.31 -13.70
C PRO A 108 -9.20 -9.47 -12.44
N CYS A 109 -8.92 -8.17 -12.53
CA CYS A 109 -9.04 -7.22 -11.41
C CYS A 109 -8.21 -7.61 -10.18
N ASN A 110 -7.04 -8.25 -10.37
CA ASN A 110 -6.13 -8.71 -9.31
C ASN A 110 -6.75 -9.70 -8.31
N ARG A 111 -7.81 -10.41 -8.71
CA ARG A 111 -8.42 -11.46 -7.88
C ARG A 111 -7.44 -12.60 -7.69
N VAL A 112 -7.16 -12.98 -6.46
CA VAL A 112 -6.26 -14.08 -6.13
C VAL A 112 -7.08 -15.32 -5.84
N HIS A 113 -6.81 -16.40 -6.56
CA HIS A 113 -7.47 -17.68 -6.36
C HIS A 113 -6.58 -18.57 -5.50
N LEU A 114 -7.15 -19.04 -4.39
CA LEU A 114 -6.46 -19.85 -3.40
C LEU A 114 -7.19 -21.16 -3.21
N GLN A 115 -6.43 -22.20 -2.93
CA GLN A 115 -6.93 -23.43 -2.36
C GLN A 115 -6.38 -23.59 -0.95
N LEU A 116 -7.26 -23.62 0.04
CA LEU A 116 -6.89 -23.82 1.43
C LEU A 116 -6.66 -25.31 1.74
N PRO A 117 -6.02 -25.65 2.87
CA PRO A 117 -5.97 -27.02 3.35
C PRO A 117 -7.37 -27.65 3.39
N GLY A 118 -7.50 -28.89 2.93
CA GLY A 118 -8.82 -29.54 2.74
C GLY A 118 -9.50 -29.22 1.40
N ASP A 119 -8.72 -28.79 0.40
CA ASP A 119 -9.12 -28.57 -1.00
C ASP A 119 -10.17 -27.47 -1.27
N ARG A 120 -10.46 -26.64 -0.27
CA ARG A 120 -11.46 -25.58 -0.39
C ARG A 120 -10.95 -24.39 -1.19
N GLN A 121 -11.73 -23.94 -2.17
CA GLN A 121 -11.43 -22.74 -2.97
C GLN A 121 -11.87 -21.46 -2.24
N VAL A 122 -11.04 -20.42 -2.33
CA VAL A 122 -11.33 -19.08 -1.81
C VAL A 122 -10.84 -18.05 -2.82
N VAL A 123 -11.66 -17.03 -3.05
CA VAL A 123 -11.28 -15.87 -3.87
C VAL A 123 -10.91 -14.71 -2.95
N VAL A 124 -9.73 -14.16 -3.15
CA VAL A 124 -9.24 -13.01 -2.40
C VAL A 124 -9.17 -11.77 -3.29
N HIS A 125 -9.64 -10.64 -2.77
CA HIS A 125 -9.51 -9.31 -3.33
C HIS A 125 -8.44 -8.54 -2.54
N PRO A 126 -7.19 -8.46 -3.04
CA PRO A 126 -6.15 -7.68 -2.40
C PRO A 126 -6.48 -6.19 -2.49
N ALA A 127 -6.36 -5.47 -1.38
CA ALA A 127 -6.58 -4.03 -1.33
C ALA A 127 -5.36 -3.31 -0.74
N VAL A 128 -4.73 -2.45 -1.54
CA VAL A 128 -3.69 -1.53 -1.07
C VAL A 128 -4.36 -0.27 -0.54
N GLY A 129 -4.20 0.03 0.75
CA GLY A 129 -4.89 1.13 1.41
C GLY A 129 -6.19 0.69 2.10
N VAL A 130 -7.15 1.60 2.22
CA VAL A 130 -8.42 1.35 2.92
C VAL A 130 -9.43 0.75 1.94
N PRO A 131 -9.93 -0.49 2.15
CA PRO A 131 -11.07 -1.01 1.39
C PRO A 131 -12.29 -0.08 1.50
N THR A 132 -12.97 0.16 0.38
CA THR A 132 -14.15 1.03 0.35
C THR A 132 -15.44 0.21 0.27
N SER A 133 -16.59 0.89 0.38
CA SER A 133 -17.89 0.27 0.08
C SER A 133 -17.95 -0.28 -1.35
N THR A 134 -17.29 0.38 -2.30
CA THR A 134 -17.15 -0.12 -3.68
C THR A 134 -16.35 -1.41 -3.73
N THR A 135 -15.20 -1.49 -3.03
CA THR A 135 -14.40 -2.72 -2.93
C THR A 135 -15.22 -3.88 -2.37
N LEU A 136 -16.01 -3.62 -1.33
CA LEU A 136 -16.92 -4.60 -0.72
C LEU A 136 -18.04 -5.01 -1.67
N HIS A 137 -18.64 -4.05 -2.37
CA HIS A 137 -19.71 -4.32 -3.32
C HIS A 137 -19.22 -5.19 -4.47
N GLU A 138 -18.08 -4.86 -5.08
CA GLU A 138 -17.46 -5.64 -6.15
C GLU A 138 -17.09 -7.05 -5.70
N ALA A 139 -16.57 -7.21 -4.48
CA ALA A 139 -16.28 -8.52 -3.90
C ALA A 139 -17.56 -9.33 -3.61
N SER A 140 -18.66 -8.67 -3.26
CA SER A 140 -19.94 -9.31 -2.95
C SER A 140 -20.80 -9.66 -4.17
N GLY A 141 -20.67 -8.90 -5.26
CA GLY A 141 -21.53 -8.99 -6.45
C GLY A 141 -21.08 -10.04 -7.47
N LEU A 142 -20.00 -10.76 -7.20
CA LEU A 142 -19.49 -11.80 -8.08
C LEU A 142 -20.32 -13.08 -7.90
N LEU A 143 -20.90 -13.55 -9.01
CA LEU A 143 -21.76 -14.74 -9.16
C LEU A 143 -21.08 -16.09 -8.83
N SER A 144 -19.96 -16.10 -8.10
CA SER A 144 -19.33 -17.36 -7.67
C SER A 144 -19.88 -17.77 -6.30
N ASP A 145 -20.23 -19.04 -6.15
CA ASP A 145 -20.49 -19.66 -4.84
C ASP A 145 -19.21 -19.77 -3.99
N ASP A 146 -18.04 -19.46 -4.57
CA ASP A 146 -16.77 -19.48 -3.85
C ASP A 146 -16.76 -18.43 -2.71
N PRO A 147 -16.33 -18.82 -1.50
CA PRO A 147 -16.10 -17.88 -0.41
C PRO A 147 -15.15 -16.75 -0.82
N THR A 148 -15.53 -15.51 -0.50
CA THR A 148 -14.75 -14.32 -0.85
C THR A 148 -14.16 -13.64 0.39
N ALA A 149 -12.90 -13.22 0.28
CA ALA A 149 -12.20 -12.39 1.25
C ALA A 149 -11.64 -11.12 0.61
N ILE A 150 -11.56 -10.04 1.38
CA ILE A 150 -10.72 -8.88 1.09
C ILE A 150 -9.53 -8.95 2.01
N VAL A 151 -8.32 -8.98 1.46
CA VAL A 151 -7.09 -8.90 2.25
C VAL A 151 -6.46 -7.53 2.02
N PHE A 152 -6.27 -6.76 3.09
CA PHE A 152 -5.78 -5.39 2.99
C PHE A 152 -4.51 -5.14 3.80
N ASP A 153 -3.64 -4.28 3.27
CA ASP A 153 -2.47 -3.81 3.98
C ASP A 153 -2.86 -2.72 5.00
N HIS A 154 -2.93 -3.12 6.27
CA HIS A 154 -3.31 -2.24 7.37
C HIS A 154 -2.17 -1.32 7.84
N VAL A 155 -0.94 -1.52 7.37
CA VAL A 155 0.23 -0.79 7.86
C VAL A 155 0.11 0.69 7.49
N GLY A 156 0.07 1.53 8.53
CA GLY A 156 -0.03 2.99 8.39
C GLY A 156 -1.43 3.53 8.17
N LEU A 157 -2.48 2.71 8.21
CA LEU A 157 -3.86 3.19 8.22
C LEU A 157 -4.20 3.86 9.55
N HIS A 158 -5.04 4.91 9.48
CA HIS A 158 -5.52 5.61 10.67
C HIS A 158 -6.43 4.70 11.52
N PRO A 159 -6.37 4.73 12.85
CA PRO A 159 -7.21 3.90 13.72
C PRO A 159 -8.72 3.99 13.39
N THR A 160 -9.24 5.19 13.15
CA THR A 160 -10.66 5.38 12.76
C THR A 160 -11.05 4.62 11.49
N TRP A 161 -10.15 4.47 10.52
CA TRP A 161 -10.43 3.67 9.32
C TRP A 161 -10.46 2.17 9.66
N LEU A 162 -9.56 1.71 10.53
CA LEU A 162 -9.56 0.32 11.00
C LEU A 162 -10.85 0.01 11.78
N ASP A 163 -11.26 0.90 12.69
CA ASP A 163 -12.50 0.77 13.45
C ASP A 163 -13.73 0.70 12.53
N HIS A 164 -13.74 1.51 11.47
CA HIS A 164 -14.80 1.49 10.46
C HIS A 164 -14.80 0.20 9.64
N LEU A 165 -13.63 -0.34 9.26
CA LEU A 165 -13.52 -1.62 8.56
C LEU A 165 -13.99 -2.79 9.45
N ASP A 166 -13.65 -2.77 10.73
CA ASP A 166 -14.13 -3.76 11.70
C ASP A 166 -15.66 -3.67 11.87
N TRP A 167 -16.21 -2.45 11.89
CA TRP A 167 -17.65 -2.23 11.88
C TRP A 167 -18.31 -2.76 10.59
N LEU A 168 -17.71 -2.52 9.42
CA LEU A 168 -18.22 -3.04 8.14
C LEU A 168 -18.21 -4.57 8.11
N GLY A 169 -17.13 -5.24 8.54
CA GLY A 169 -17.08 -6.71 8.62
C GLY A 169 -18.08 -7.31 9.62
N LYS A 170 -18.51 -6.54 10.62
CA LYS A 170 -19.61 -6.94 11.52
C LYS A 170 -20.98 -6.92 10.84
N HIS A 171 -21.20 -6.09 9.83
CA HIS A 171 -22.51 -5.93 9.17
C HIS A 171 -22.60 -6.60 7.80
N ILE A 172 -21.50 -6.64 7.03
CA ILE A 172 -21.44 -7.27 5.72
C ILE A 172 -20.85 -8.67 5.88
N LYS A 173 -21.70 -9.69 5.74
CA LYS A 173 -21.36 -11.09 6.04
C LYS A 173 -20.98 -11.93 4.82
N SER A 174 -21.21 -11.40 3.62
CA SER A 174 -20.90 -12.01 2.33
C SER A 174 -19.39 -12.04 2.03
N VAL A 175 -18.61 -11.15 2.62
CA VAL A 175 -17.16 -11.02 2.41
C VAL A 175 -16.46 -10.92 3.77
N ARG A 176 -15.33 -11.61 3.95
CA ARG A 176 -14.48 -11.44 5.14
C ARG A 176 -13.36 -10.43 4.86
N CYS A 177 -13.23 -9.41 5.70
CA CYS A 177 -12.10 -8.47 5.65
C CYS A 177 -10.98 -8.97 6.56
N ILE A 178 -9.78 -9.14 6.01
CA ILE A 178 -8.62 -9.71 6.70
C ILE A 178 -7.43 -8.77 6.55
N LYS A 179 -6.71 -8.53 7.65
CA LYS A 179 -5.44 -7.80 7.60
C LYS A 179 -4.37 -8.69 6.97
N ALA A 180 -3.53 -8.13 6.11
CA ALA A 180 -2.48 -8.88 5.43
C ALA A 180 -1.54 -9.66 6.37
N SER A 181 -1.25 -9.12 7.56
CA SER A 181 -0.44 -9.78 8.60
C SER A 181 -1.10 -11.03 9.18
N ASP A 182 -2.43 -11.08 9.13
CA ASP A 182 -3.24 -12.09 9.82
C ASP A 182 -3.77 -13.13 8.82
N ALA A 183 -3.43 -12.99 7.52
CA ALA A 183 -3.94 -13.83 6.45
C ALA A 183 -3.73 -15.33 6.72
N GLY A 184 -2.53 -15.75 7.13
CA GLY A 184 -2.26 -17.17 7.42
C GLY A 184 -3.10 -17.70 8.58
N TRP A 185 -3.28 -16.89 9.63
CA TRP A 185 -4.12 -17.24 10.78
C TRP A 185 -5.59 -17.40 10.40
N GLU A 186 -6.15 -16.38 9.73
CA GLU A 186 -7.56 -16.35 9.33
C GLU A 186 -7.92 -17.41 8.28
N PHE A 187 -6.98 -17.74 7.38
CA PHE A 187 -7.19 -18.80 6.38
C PHE A 187 -7.02 -20.21 6.93
N ALA A 188 -6.23 -20.40 8.00
CA ALA A 188 -6.11 -21.70 8.66
C ALA A 188 -7.43 -22.12 9.33
N ASP A 189 -8.20 -21.17 9.86
CA ASP A 189 -9.50 -21.40 10.50
C ASP A 189 -10.69 -20.97 9.60
N TRP A 190 -10.53 -21.16 8.29
CA TRP A 190 -11.57 -20.75 7.34
C TRP A 190 -12.75 -21.73 7.34
N GLU A 191 -13.70 -21.54 8.27
CA GLU A 191 -14.94 -22.32 8.30
C GLU A 191 -15.95 -21.88 7.23
N ALA A 192 -16.69 -22.81 6.64
CA ALA A 192 -17.82 -22.46 5.80
C ALA A 192 -18.94 -22.05 6.74
N LYS A 193 -19.51 -20.86 6.55
CA LYS A 193 -20.78 -20.58 7.24
C LYS A 193 -21.75 -21.65 6.77
N LYS A 194 -22.18 -22.50 7.71
CA LYS A 194 -23.32 -23.40 7.54
C LYS A 194 -24.58 -22.58 7.27
#